data_AF-A0A5N4CJG4-F1
#
_entry.id   AF-A0A5N4CJG4-F1
#
_cell.length_a   1.000
_cell.length_b   1.000
_cell.length_c   1.000
_cell.angle_alpha   90.00
_cell.angle_beta   90.00
_cell.angle_gamma   90.00
#
_symmetry.space_group_name_H-M   'P 1'
#
loop_
_entity.id
_entity.type
_entity.pdbx_description
1 polymer ?
#
loop_
_entity_poly.entity_id
_entity_poly.type
_entity_poly.pdbx_seq_one_letter_code
_entity_poly.pdbx_strand_id
1 'polypeptide(L)'
;SKVDCLEQFGQEANLAVTRDDDVLCTTEYSRIVPLENGEVVVSLINGRPGAKNFTFSHSLREFTKATNIRLRFLRTNTLLGHLISKAQRDPTVTRRYYYSIKDISIGGRCVCNGHAEVCNAHNPENL
;
A
#
# COMPACT_ATOMS: atom_id res chain seq x y z
N SER A 1 0.59 -11.84 9.99
CA SER A 1 -0.43 -12.30 10.95
C SER A 1 -1.16 -11.10 11.54
N LYS A 2 -2.34 -11.28 12.16
CA LYS A 2 -3.00 -10.20 12.91
C LYS A 2 -2.13 -9.68 14.05
N VAL A 3 -1.40 -10.58 14.71
CA VAL A 3 -0.47 -10.27 15.82
C VAL A 3 0.70 -9.41 15.32
N ASP A 4 1.28 -9.72 14.15
CA ASP A 4 2.39 -8.95 13.58
C ASP A 4 2.04 -7.47 13.36
N CYS A 5 0.78 -7.14 13.07
CA CYS A 5 0.36 -5.74 12.89
C CYS A 5 0.57 -4.93 14.18
N LEU A 6 0.17 -5.51 15.32
CA LEU A 6 0.30 -4.85 16.62
C LEU A 6 1.77 -4.79 17.04
N GLU A 7 2.51 -5.89 16.88
CA GLU A 7 3.92 -5.97 17.31
C GLU A 7 4.86 -5.11 16.48
N GLN A 8 4.67 -5.01 15.16
CA GLN A 8 5.57 -4.26 14.29
C GLN A 8 5.14 -2.81 14.06
N PHE A 9 3.83 -2.54 14.09
CA PHE A 9 3.29 -1.24 13.69
C PHE A 9 2.42 -0.59 14.77
N GLY A 10 2.16 -1.26 15.90
CA GLY A 10 1.30 -0.74 16.96
C GLY A 10 -0.17 -0.62 16.56
N GLN A 11 -0.58 -1.27 15.47
CA GLN A 11 -1.92 -1.12 14.90
C GLN A 11 -2.67 -2.45 14.91
N GLU A 12 -3.94 -2.41 15.31
CA GLU A 12 -4.79 -3.59 15.23
C GLU A 12 -5.12 -3.95 13.77
N ALA A 13 -5.18 -5.25 13.50
CA ALA A 13 -5.33 -5.77 12.15
C ALA A 13 -6.79 -5.80 11.69
N ASN A 14 -7.05 -5.27 10.50
CA ASN A 14 -8.34 -5.27 9.80
C ASN A 14 -9.44 -4.51 10.54
N LEU A 15 -9.08 -3.42 11.22
CA LEU A 15 -10.07 -2.50 11.79
C LEU A 15 -10.87 -1.80 10.68
N ALA A 16 -12.14 -1.57 10.97
CA ALA A 16 -12.99 -0.75 10.12
C ALA A 16 -12.53 0.70 10.15
N VAL A 17 -12.65 1.37 9.00
CA VAL A 17 -12.31 2.80 8.90
C VAL A 17 -13.40 3.63 9.55
N THR A 18 -13.01 4.49 10.49
CA THR A 18 -13.92 5.37 11.22
C THR A 18 -13.70 6.85 10.90
N ARG A 19 -12.48 7.20 10.49
CA ARG A 19 -12.07 8.56 10.09
C ARG A 19 -11.38 8.57 8.73
N ASP A 20 -11.40 9.74 8.11
CA ASP A 20 -10.80 9.94 6.78
C ASP A 20 -9.28 9.82 6.76
N ASP A 21 -8.61 9.95 7.90
CA ASP A 21 -7.16 9.89 8.05
C ASP A 21 -6.66 8.63 8.79
N ASP A 22 -7.55 7.67 9.07
CA ASP A 22 -7.16 6.43 9.74
C ASP A 22 -6.08 5.67 8.94
N VAL A 23 -5.03 5.24 9.64
CA VAL A 23 -3.98 4.36 9.12
C VAL A 23 -4.35 2.91 9.44
N LEU A 24 -4.25 2.01 8.46
CA LEU A 24 -4.74 0.64 8.58
C LEU A 24 -3.61 -0.36 8.48
N CYS A 25 -3.75 -1.48 9.18
CA CYS A 25 -2.98 -2.69 8.92
C CYS A 25 -3.93 -3.79 8.46
N THR A 26 -3.74 -4.32 7.24
CA THR A 26 -4.57 -5.41 6.70
C THR A 26 -3.74 -6.67 6.51
N THR A 27 -4.37 -7.80 6.77
CA THR A 27 -3.79 -9.13 6.54
C THR A 27 -4.23 -9.77 5.22
N GLU A 28 -5.14 -9.12 4.49
CA GLU A 28 -5.75 -9.61 3.25
C GLU A 28 -4.69 -9.96 2.19
N TYR A 29 -3.79 -9.01 1.92
CA TYR A 29 -2.75 -9.14 0.90
C TYR A 29 -1.43 -9.75 1.40
N SER A 30 -1.37 -10.14 2.68
CA SER A 30 -0.13 -10.65 3.30
C SER A 30 -0.06 -12.19 3.34
N ARG A 31 -1.00 -12.88 2.70
CA ARG A 31 -0.99 -14.35 2.61
C ARG A 31 0.08 -14.80 1.62
N ILE A 32 0.58 -16.03 1.80
CA ILE A 32 1.63 -16.59 0.93
C ILE A 32 1.11 -17.03 -0.44
N VAL A 33 -0.20 -17.28 -0.55
CA VAL A 33 -0.87 -17.60 -1.82
C VAL A 33 -1.57 -16.33 -2.30
N PRO A 34 -1.47 -15.97 -3.60
CA PRO A 34 -0.76 -16.68 -4.68
C PRO A 34 0.77 -16.46 -4.64
N LEU A 35 1.55 -17.44 -5.13
CA LEU A 35 3.02 -17.37 -5.20
C LEU A 35 3.52 -16.55 -6.40
N GLU A 36 2.68 -16.39 -7.43
CA GLU A 36 2.98 -15.66 -8.65
C GLU A 36 1.81 -14.75 -9.02
N ASN A 37 2.10 -13.65 -9.70
CA ASN A 37 1.10 -12.67 -10.16
C ASN A 37 0.15 -12.20 -9.04
N GLY A 38 0.64 -12.12 -7.81
CA GLY A 38 -0.11 -11.55 -6.69
C GLY A 38 -0.32 -10.05 -6.90
N GLU A 39 -1.54 -9.58 -6.63
CA GLU A 39 -1.92 -8.18 -6.79
C GLU A 39 -2.28 -7.58 -5.43
N VAL A 40 -1.80 -6.37 -5.18
CA VAL A 40 -2.11 -5.58 -3.98
C VAL A 40 -2.77 -4.29 -4.43
N VAL A 41 -4.05 -4.14 -4.10
CA VAL A 41 -4.82 -2.95 -4.44
C VAL A 41 -5.02 -2.12 -3.19
N VAL A 42 -4.57 -0.86 -3.23
CA VAL A 42 -4.73 0.08 -2.13
C VAL A 42 -5.60 1.25 -2.61
N SER A 43 -6.76 1.40 -1.99
CA SER A 43 -7.61 2.57 -2.19
C SER A 43 -7.52 3.48 -0.96
N LEU A 44 -7.08 4.73 -1.15
CA LEU A 44 -7.06 5.73 -0.09
C LEU A 44 -8.44 6.36 0.17
N ILE A 45 -9.43 6.16 -0.71
CA ILE A 45 -10.77 6.81 -0.63
C ILE A 45 -11.85 5.83 -0.17
N ASN A 46 -11.93 4.65 -0.80
CA ASN A 46 -13.00 3.69 -0.53
C ASN A 46 -13.08 3.30 0.94
N GLY A 47 -14.31 3.21 1.46
CA GLY A 47 -14.58 2.86 2.85
C GLY A 47 -14.46 4.03 3.85
N ARG A 48 -13.94 5.19 3.42
CA ARG A 48 -13.80 6.36 4.31
C ARG A 48 -15.09 7.20 4.37
N PRO A 49 -15.45 7.78 5.53
CA PRO A 49 -16.69 8.56 5.68
C PRO A 49 -16.83 9.71 4.66
N GLY A 50 -15.74 10.42 4.40
CA GLY A 50 -15.67 11.56 3.48
C GLY A 50 -15.77 11.18 2.02
N ALA A 51 -15.72 9.89 1.66
CA ALA A 51 -15.81 9.46 0.27
C ALA A 51 -17.12 9.88 -0.40
N LYS A 52 -18.24 9.87 0.35
CA LYS A 52 -19.55 10.33 -0.13
C LYS A 52 -19.59 11.82 -0.45
N ASN A 53 -18.73 12.62 0.19
CA ASN A 53 -18.68 14.06 0.00
C ASN A 53 -17.23 14.59 -0.03
N PHE A 54 -16.43 14.05 -0.96
CA PHE A 54 -14.99 14.26 -1.01
C PHE A 54 -14.61 15.75 -1.09
N THR A 55 -15.36 16.55 -1.84
CA THR A 55 -15.11 17.99 -2.01
C THR A 55 -15.08 18.73 -0.68
N PHE A 56 -15.96 18.35 0.26
CA PHE A 56 -16.12 19.01 1.55
C PHE A 56 -15.33 18.33 2.69
N SER A 57 -14.83 17.11 2.49
CA SER A 57 -13.92 16.50 3.46
C SER A 57 -12.50 17.04 3.29
N HIS A 58 -12.14 18.03 4.10
CA HIS A 58 -10.77 18.54 4.15
C HIS A 58 -9.78 17.44 4.56
N SER A 59 -10.11 16.63 5.58
CA SER A 59 -9.25 15.55 6.06
C SER A 59 -8.93 14.53 4.96
N LEU A 60 -9.95 14.08 4.21
CA LEU A 60 -9.74 13.10 3.13
C LEU A 60 -8.96 13.69 1.95
N ARG A 61 -9.22 14.95 1.61
CA ARG A 61 -8.45 15.67 0.58
C ARG A 61 -6.98 15.76 0.94
N GLU A 62 -6.65 16.12 2.19
CA GLU A 62 -5.25 16.17 2.62
C GLU A 62 -4.63 14.76 2.69
N PHE A 63 -5.36 13.77 3.22
CA PHE A 63 -4.87 12.40 3.33
C PHE A 63 -4.54 11.76 1.97
N THR A 64 -5.26 12.13 0.91
CA THR A 64 -5.06 11.61 -0.46
C THR A 64 -4.05 12.39 -1.30
N LYS A 65 -3.57 13.54 -0.82
CA LYS A 65 -2.52 14.31 -1.52
C LYS A 65 -1.17 13.64 -1.33
N ALA A 66 -0.43 13.52 -2.43
CA ALA A 66 0.95 13.05 -2.39
C ALA A 66 1.78 13.73 -3.50
N THR A 67 3.07 13.91 -3.22
CA THR A 67 4.09 14.25 -4.22
C THR A 67 5.05 13.09 -4.47
N ASN A 68 5.21 12.22 -3.47
CA ASN A 68 6.11 11.08 -3.50
C ASN A 68 5.40 9.89 -2.84
N ILE A 69 5.56 8.72 -3.43
CA ILE A 69 5.03 7.46 -2.90
C ILE A 69 6.19 6.50 -2.73
N ARG A 70 6.21 5.77 -1.60
CA ARG A 70 7.28 4.83 -1.27
C ARG A 70 6.69 3.49 -0.86
N LEU A 71 7.10 2.44 -1.55
CA LEU A 71 6.85 1.06 -1.15
C LEU A 71 7.99 0.59 -0.25
N ARG A 72 7.67 0.18 0.99
CA ARG A 72 8.66 -0.29 1.98
C ARG A 72 8.40 -1.75 2.35
N PHE A 73 9.19 -2.66 1.77
CA PHE A 73 9.12 -4.08 2.07
C PHE A 73 10.04 -4.43 3.26
N LEU A 74 9.45 -4.90 4.36
CA LEU A 74 10.20 -5.18 5.60
C LEU A 74 10.59 -6.65 5.76
N ARG A 75 9.68 -7.58 5.40
CA ARG A 75 9.88 -9.02 5.59
C ARG A 75 9.25 -9.83 4.47
N THR A 76 10.02 -10.76 3.90
CA THR A 76 9.51 -11.73 2.91
C THR A 76 8.65 -12.78 3.59
N ASN A 77 7.54 -13.17 2.95
CA ASN A 77 6.75 -14.33 3.36
C ASN A 77 7.56 -15.61 3.13
N THR A 78 7.47 -16.55 4.07
CA THR A 78 8.22 -17.81 4.05
C THR A 78 7.31 -18.97 4.35
N LEU A 79 7.52 -20.09 3.64
CA LEU A 79 6.88 -21.35 3.97
C LEU A 79 7.40 -21.85 5.33
N LEU A 80 6.52 -22.37 6.20
CA LEU A 80 6.88 -22.82 7.54
C LEU A 80 8.07 -23.80 7.54
N GLY A 81 8.14 -24.70 6.56
CA GLY A 81 9.21 -25.70 6.43
C GLY A 81 10.60 -25.12 6.15
N HIS A 82 10.70 -23.83 5.79
CA HIS A 82 11.97 -23.16 5.48
C HIS A 82 12.39 -22.16 6.56
N LEU A 83 11.64 -22.03 7.66
CA LEU A 83 11.91 -21.04 8.71
C LEU A 83 13.27 -21.25 9.37
N ILE A 84 13.59 -22.49 9.74
CA ILE A 84 14.85 -22.85 10.41
C ILE A 84 16.04 -22.59 9.48
N SER A 85 15.96 -23.07 8.24
CA SER A 85 17.02 -22.89 7.23
C SER A 85 17.22 -21.41 6.85
N LYS A 86 16.14 -20.60 6.82
CA LYS A 86 16.27 -19.15 6.62
C LYS A 86 16.94 -18.47 7.82
N ALA A 87 16.59 -18.84 9.05
CA ALA A 87 17.23 -18.31 10.25
C ALA A 87 18.73 -18.65 10.31
N GLN A 88 19.09 -19.86 9.87
CA GLN A 88 20.49 -20.32 9.73
C GLN A 88 21.21 -19.73 8.51
N ARG A 89 20.54 -18.89 7.70
CA ARG A 89 21.07 -18.26 6.48
C ARG A 89 21.57 -19.28 5.44
N ASP A 90 20.91 -20.43 5.35
CA ASP A 90 21.23 -21.43 4.33
C ASP A 90 21.09 -20.81 2.92
N PRO A 91 22.16 -20.78 2.11
CA PRO A 91 22.13 -20.17 0.78
C PRO A 91 21.14 -20.84 -0.19
N THR A 92 20.80 -22.11 0.01
CA THR A 92 19.85 -22.85 -0.84
C THR A 92 18.40 -22.38 -0.65
N VAL A 93 18.09 -21.85 0.54
CA VAL A 93 16.76 -21.36 0.93
C VAL A 93 16.65 -19.84 0.81
N THR A 94 17.68 -19.11 1.25
CA THR A 94 17.67 -17.63 1.23
C THR A 94 17.61 -17.05 -0.18
N ARG A 95 18.23 -17.71 -1.18
CA ARG A 95 18.15 -17.30 -2.60
C ARG A 95 16.75 -17.40 -3.21
N ARG A 96 15.84 -18.16 -2.60
CA ARG A 96 14.46 -18.34 -3.12
C ARG A 96 13.49 -17.26 -2.64
N TYR A 97 13.85 -16.48 -1.64
CA TYR A 97 12.98 -15.47 -1.04
C TYR A 97 13.44 -14.06 -1.40
N TYR A 98 12.84 -13.51 -2.44
CA TYR A 98 13.07 -12.15 -2.91
C TYR A 98 11.74 -11.43 -3.16
N TYR A 99 11.77 -10.11 -3.28
CA TYR A 99 10.64 -9.34 -3.76
C TYR A 99 10.74 -9.18 -5.27
N SER A 100 9.63 -9.34 -5.97
CA SER A 100 9.53 -9.08 -7.41
C SER A 100 8.26 -8.30 -7.66
N ILE A 101 8.36 -7.22 -8.42
CA ILE A 101 7.23 -6.37 -8.81
C ILE A 101 7.26 -6.28 -10.32
N LYS A 102 6.18 -6.74 -10.94
CA LYS A 102 6.05 -6.69 -12.40
C LYS A 102 5.58 -5.32 -12.88
N ASP A 103 4.65 -4.71 -12.17
CA ASP A 103 4.03 -3.44 -12.54
C ASP A 103 3.64 -2.64 -11.30
N ILE A 104 3.67 -1.31 -11.43
CA ILE A 104 3.18 -0.37 -10.42
C ILE A 104 2.28 0.64 -11.13
N SER A 105 1.00 0.60 -10.84
CA SER A 105 0.02 1.55 -11.34
C SER A 105 -0.55 2.38 -10.20
N ILE A 106 -0.47 3.71 -10.33
CA ILE A 106 -0.95 4.66 -9.33
C ILE A 106 -1.92 5.62 -10.02
N GLY A 107 -3.22 5.48 -9.71
CA GLY A 107 -4.25 6.39 -10.18
C GLY A 107 -4.30 7.68 -9.35
N GLY A 108 -4.33 8.83 -10.00
CA GLY A 108 -4.40 10.13 -9.35
C GLY A 108 -4.81 11.25 -10.30
N ARG A 109 -4.90 12.47 -9.79
CA ARG A 109 -5.18 13.68 -10.58
C ARG A 109 -4.42 14.87 -10.02
N CYS A 110 -4.15 15.86 -10.88
CA CYS A 110 -3.59 17.13 -10.43
C CYS A 110 -4.54 17.83 -9.46
N VAL A 111 -3.95 18.54 -8.50
CA VAL A 111 -4.71 19.37 -7.56
C VAL A 111 -4.99 20.72 -8.20
N CYS A 112 -6.22 20.91 -8.68
CA CYS A 112 -6.69 22.17 -9.26
C CYS A 112 -7.66 22.93 -8.35
N ASN A 113 -7.93 22.42 -7.14
CA ASN A 113 -8.89 22.99 -6.17
C ASN A 113 -10.27 23.34 -6.75
N GLY A 114 -10.71 22.65 -7.80
CA GLY A 114 -11.99 22.91 -8.47
C GLY A 114 -11.97 24.04 -9.51
N HIS A 115 -10.80 24.63 -9.80
CA HIS A 115 -10.66 25.74 -10.75
C HIS A 115 -10.19 25.33 -12.14
N ALA A 116 -9.91 24.05 -12.36
CA ALA A 116 -9.59 23.50 -13.68
C ALA A 116 -10.00 22.03 -13.76
N GLU A 117 -10.34 21.60 -14.98
CA GLU A 117 -10.67 20.21 -15.32
C GLU A 117 -9.51 19.45 -15.96
N VAL A 118 -8.54 20.16 -16.54
CA VAL A 118 -7.36 19.60 -17.22
C VAL A 118 -6.09 20.24 -16.68
N CYS A 119 -5.06 19.42 -16.46
CA CYS A 119 -3.69 19.86 -16.21
C CYS A 119 -2.78 19.31 -17.32
N ASN A 120 -1.93 20.15 -17.89
CA ASN A 120 -1.01 19.78 -18.95
C ASN A 120 0.44 20.10 -18.54
N ALA A 121 1.39 19.36 -19.11
CA ALA A 121 2.79 19.72 -19.01
C ALA A 121 3.02 21.07 -19.69
N HIS A 122 3.75 21.97 -19.02
CA HIS A 122 4.02 23.31 -19.56
C HIS A 122 5.02 23.29 -20.73
N ASN A 123 5.76 22.19 -20.92
CA ASN A 123 6.67 22.00 -22.05
C ASN A 123 6.77 20.51 -22.47
N PRO A 124 6.27 20.12 -23.64
CA PRO A 124 6.19 18.71 -24.06
C PRO A 124 7.53 18.08 -24.47
N GLU A 125 8.62 18.84 -24.59
CA GLU A 125 9.96 18.32 -24.97
C GLU A 125 10.76 17.71 -23.79
N ASN A 126 10.23 17.75 -22.56
CA ASN A 126 10.87 17.17 -21.37
C ASN A 126 10.23 15.85 -20.91
N LEU A 127 9.53 15.15 -21.81
CA LEU A 127 8.97 13.81 -21.61
C LEU A 127 9.83 12.75 -22.29
#